data_AF-A0A9P1IXL2-F1
#
_entry.id   AF-A0A9P1IXL2-F1
#
_cell.length_a   1.000
_cell.length_b   1.000
_cell.length_c   1.000
_cell.angle_alpha   90.00
_cell.angle_beta   90.00
_cell.angle_gamma   90.00
#
_symmetry.space_group_name_H-M   'P 1'
#
loop_
_entity.id
_entity.type
_entity.pdbx_description
1 polymer ?
#
loop_
_entity_poly.entity_id
_entity_poly.type
_entity_poly.pdbx_seq_one_letter_code
_entity_poly.pdbx_strand_id
1 'polypeptide(L)'
;MYSLLLFPFIFSCIFSQCRDLHTSCDLFVSLDLCNTTSQLAIMKYNCAKSCSFCGVFVGDCVDRLTNCDSYKSSGLCETDDKLRVEYACSKTCNVCSSPV
;
A
#
# COMPACT_ATOMS: atom_id res chain seq x y z
N MET A 1 -22.69 -45.31 -11.00
CA MET A 1 -22.89 -43.94 -10.50
C MET A 1 -21.53 -43.25 -10.48
N TYR A 2 -21.22 -42.45 -11.52
CA TYR A 2 -20.04 -41.58 -11.51
C TYR A 2 -20.40 -40.32 -10.74
N SER A 3 -19.75 -40.08 -9.59
CA SER A 3 -19.82 -38.81 -8.90
C SER A 3 -18.48 -38.10 -9.06
N LEU A 4 -18.40 -37.31 -10.13
CA LEU A 4 -17.38 -36.28 -10.34
C LEU A 4 -17.82 -35.06 -9.53
N LEU A 5 -17.28 -34.88 -8.33
CA LEU A 5 -17.29 -33.58 -7.66
C LEU A 5 -15.88 -33.01 -7.72
N LEU A 6 -15.60 -32.35 -8.85
CA LEU A 6 -14.54 -31.37 -8.98
C LEU A 6 -14.89 -30.22 -8.02
N PHE A 7 -14.21 -30.13 -6.87
CA PHE A 7 -14.21 -28.88 -6.12
C PHE A 7 -13.53 -27.83 -7.01
N PRO A 8 -14.27 -26.80 -7.44
CA PRO A 8 -13.73 -25.81 -8.34
C PRO A 8 -12.60 -25.12 -7.58
N PHE A 9 -11.50 -24.89 -8.29
CA PHE A 9 -10.43 -23.99 -7.91
C PHE A 9 -10.97 -22.92 -6.96
N ILE A 10 -10.53 -22.97 -5.70
CA ILE A 10 -10.75 -21.90 -4.74
C ILE A 10 -10.06 -20.70 -5.37
N PHE A 11 -10.83 -19.94 -6.15
CA PHE A 11 -10.47 -18.65 -6.67
C PHE A 11 -10.35 -17.80 -5.42
N SER A 12 -9.18 -17.85 -4.79
CA SER A 12 -8.75 -16.84 -3.84
C SER A 12 -8.62 -15.59 -4.68
N CYS A 13 -9.76 -14.93 -4.92
CA CYS A 13 -9.75 -13.51 -5.14
C CYS A 13 -9.00 -12.98 -3.93
N ILE A 14 -7.74 -12.60 -4.15
CA ILE A 14 -6.97 -11.82 -3.22
C ILE A 14 -7.72 -10.49 -3.17
N PHE A 15 -8.82 -10.45 -2.42
CA PHE A 15 -9.44 -9.22 -1.99
C PHE A 15 -8.36 -8.57 -1.14
N SER A 16 -7.64 -7.62 -1.75
CA SER A 16 -6.83 -6.65 -1.03
C SER A 16 -7.73 -6.10 0.07
N GLN A 17 -7.53 -6.54 1.31
CA GLN A 17 -8.34 -6.08 2.42
C GLN A 17 -7.94 -4.64 2.67
N CYS A 18 -8.87 -3.72 2.40
CA CYS A 18 -8.65 -2.31 2.67
C CYS A 18 -8.41 -2.12 4.19
N ARG A 19 -7.24 -1.64 4.59
CA ARG A 19 -6.77 -1.38 5.96
C ARG A 19 -5.66 -0.32 5.93
N ASP A 20 -5.52 0.43 7.00
CA ASP A 20 -4.35 1.30 7.18
C ASP A 20 -3.07 0.48 7.46
N LEU A 21 -1.96 0.92 6.90
CA LEU A 21 -0.61 0.35 7.11
C LEU A 21 0.20 1.09 8.18
N HIS A 22 -0.25 2.29 8.54
CA HIS A 22 0.39 3.14 9.53
C HIS A 22 -0.53 3.37 10.73
N THR A 23 0.01 3.26 11.94
CA THR A 23 -0.77 3.39 13.19
C THR A 23 -1.27 4.81 13.43
N SER A 24 -0.58 5.82 12.89
CA SER A 24 -0.93 7.24 13.02
C SER A 24 -1.91 7.77 11.96
N CYS A 25 -2.62 6.92 11.21
CA CYS A 25 -3.52 7.41 10.15
C CYS A 25 -4.64 8.33 10.65
N ASP A 26 -5.17 8.09 11.86
CA ASP A 26 -6.17 9.00 12.46
C ASP A 26 -5.58 10.40 12.74
N LEU A 27 -4.31 10.46 13.17
CA LEU A 27 -3.59 11.73 13.31
C LEU A 27 -3.42 12.40 11.95
N PHE A 28 -3.05 11.67 10.91
CA PHE A 28 -2.86 12.22 9.57
C PHE A 28 -4.15 12.75 8.94
N VAL A 29 -5.29 12.10 9.21
CA VAL A 29 -6.62 12.64 8.89
C VAL A 29 -6.84 13.96 9.61
N SER A 30 -6.56 14.04 10.91
CA SER A 30 -6.74 15.28 11.69
C SER A 30 -5.85 16.44 11.24
N LEU A 31 -4.72 16.12 10.59
CA LEU A 31 -3.77 17.07 10.01
C LEU A 31 -4.07 17.42 8.54
N ASP A 32 -5.21 16.95 8.00
CA ASP A 32 -5.66 17.18 6.62
C ASP A 32 -4.69 16.65 5.55
N LEU A 33 -3.91 15.61 5.88
CA LEU A 33 -2.94 15.05 4.93
C LEU A 33 -3.62 14.30 3.78
N CYS A 34 -4.85 13.82 3.98
CA CYS A 34 -5.64 13.18 2.91
C CYS A 34 -5.93 14.15 1.74
N ASN A 35 -5.99 15.46 2.00
CA ASN A 35 -6.27 16.48 0.97
C ASN A 35 -5.01 17.26 0.54
N THR A 36 -3.89 17.07 1.24
CA THR A 36 -2.62 17.74 0.92
C THR A 36 -1.97 17.11 -0.31
N THR A 37 -1.83 17.87 -1.40
CA THR A 37 -1.30 17.38 -2.70
C THR A 37 0.05 16.65 -2.58
N SER A 38 0.97 17.16 -1.77
CA SER A 38 2.30 16.54 -1.58
C SER A 38 2.26 15.22 -0.80
N GLN A 39 1.17 14.95 -0.09
CA GLN A 39 0.98 13.77 0.76
C GLN A 39 -0.02 12.77 0.17
N LEU A 40 -0.82 13.19 -0.82
CA LEU A 40 -1.93 12.41 -1.36
C LEU A 40 -1.53 10.99 -1.76
N ALA A 41 -0.40 10.85 -2.44
CA ALA A 41 0.14 9.55 -2.83
C ALA A 41 0.53 8.67 -1.62
N ILE A 42 1.13 9.27 -0.61
CA ILE A 42 1.53 8.59 0.62
C ILE A 42 0.30 8.15 1.40
N MET A 43 -0.72 9.01 1.50
CA MET A 43 -1.98 8.73 2.19
C MET A 43 -2.83 7.68 1.47
N LYS A 44 -2.91 7.74 0.15
CA LYS A 44 -3.53 6.69 -0.67
C LYS A 44 -2.89 5.32 -0.44
N TYR A 45 -1.60 5.27 -0.11
CA TYR A 45 -0.91 4.01 0.14
C TYR A 45 -1.03 3.55 1.59
N ASN A 46 -0.76 4.43 2.54
CA ASN A 46 -0.59 4.07 3.95
C ASN A 46 -1.86 4.16 4.80
N CYS A 47 -2.81 4.98 4.38
CA CYS A 47 -3.98 5.34 5.17
C CYS A 47 -5.26 5.24 4.35
N ALA A 48 -5.35 4.24 3.47
CA ALA A 48 -6.43 4.21 2.50
C ALA A 48 -7.80 4.03 3.16
N LYS A 49 -7.87 3.34 4.30
CA LYS A 49 -9.14 3.20 5.02
C LYS A 49 -9.49 4.51 5.73
N SER A 50 -8.59 5.06 6.55
CA SER A 50 -8.83 6.33 7.27
C SER A 50 -9.11 7.51 6.32
N CYS A 51 -8.41 7.59 5.19
CA CYS A 51 -8.62 8.63 4.17
C CYS A 51 -9.68 8.29 3.11
N SER A 52 -10.39 7.17 3.23
CA SER A 52 -11.43 6.74 2.27
C SER A 52 -10.92 6.57 0.82
N PHE A 53 -9.69 6.10 0.64
CA PHE A 53 -9.07 5.76 -0.63
C PHE A 53 -9.12 4.27 -1.01
N CYS A 54 -9.87 3.44 -0.28
CA CYS A 54 -10.13 2.05 -0.69
C CYS A 54 -10.56 1.99 -2.17
N GLY A 55 -9.92 1.13 -2.96
CA GLY A 55 -10.26 0.96 -4.38
C GLY A 55 -9.80 2.09 -5.31
N VAL A 56 -9.04 3.08 -4.81
CA VAL A 56 -8.48 4.16 -5.62
C VAL A 56 -7.13 3.76 -6.19
N PHE A 57 -6.95 3.77 -7.51
CA PHE A 57 -5.63 3.47 -8.09
C PHE A 57 -4.58 4.53 -7.67
N VAL A 58 -3.44 4.09 -7.13
CA VAL A 58 -2.33 4.98 -6.66
C VAL A 58 -1.28 5.24 -7.75
N GLY A 59 -1.50 4.71 -8.96
CA GLY A 59 -0.51 4.76 -10.05
C GLY A 59 0.25 3.44 -10.19
N ASP A 60 1.16 3.42 -11.16
CA ASP A 60 1.98 2.24 -11.42
C ASP A 60 2.89 1.89 -10.23
N CYS A 61 3.07 0.60 -9.98
CA CYS A 61 4.08 0.15 -9.04
C CYS A 61 5.46 0.24 -9.68
N VAL A 62 6.17 1.31 -9.36
CA VAL A 62 7.51 1.60 -9.86
C VAL A 62 8.34 2.21 -8.75
N ASP A 63 9.65 1.97 -8.81
CA ASP A 63 10.59 2.75 -8.04
C ASP A 63 10.79 4.08 -8.76
N ARG A 64 10.47 5.16 -8.05
CA ARG A 64 10.56 6.55 -8.51
C ARG A 64 11.93 7.16 -8.24
N LEU A 65 12.73 6.50 -7.40
CA LEU A 65 14.10 6.90 -7.07
C LEU A 65 15.08 5.83 -7.53
N THR A 66 16.29 6.26 -7.86
CA THR A 66 17.37 5.36 -8.31
C THR A 66 18.12 4.71 -7.17
N ASN A 67 17.98 5.21 -5.95
CA ASN A 67 18.71 4.74 -4.76
C ASN A 67 17.88 3.85 -3.82
N CYS A 68 16.80 3.25 -4.34
CA CYS A 68 15.90 2.41 -3.54
C CYS A 68 16.59 1.21 -2.89
N ASP A 69 17.54 0.56 -3.57
CA ASP A 69 18.33 -0.54 -2.99
C ASP A 69 19.10 -0.10 -1.74
N SER A 70 19.63 1.13 -1.75
CA SER A 70 20.34 1.69 -0.59
C SER A 70 19.39 2.01 0.55
N TYR A 71 18.17 2.44 0.27
CA TYR A 71 17.17 2.67 1.32
C TYR A 71 16.72 1.36 1.96
N LYS A 72 16.48 0.33 1.15
CA LYS A 72 16.17 -1.00 1.64
C LYS A 72 17.30 -1.59 2.48
N SER A 73 18.54 -1.50 2.02
CA SER A 73 19.69 -2.03 2.77
C SER A 73 19.92 -1.28 4.09
N SER A 74 19.48 -0.03 4.19
CA SER A 74 19.52 0.77 5.41
C SER A 74 18.31 0.55 6.33
N GLY A 75 17.40 -0.36 5.96
CA GLY A 75 16.19 -0.69 6.75
C GLY A 75 15.09 0.36 6.68
N LEU A 76 15.14 1.31 5.73
CA LEU A 76 14.18 2.41 5.69
C LEU A 76 12.76 1.98 5.28
N CYS A 77 12.59 0.79 4.70
CA CYS A 77 11.26 0.22 4.45
C CYS A 77 10.56 -0.21 5.76
N GLU A 78 11.31 -0.34 6.86
CA GLU A 78 10.84 -0.86 8.14
C GLU A 78 10.86 0.18 9.28
N THR A 79 11.24 1.43 8.98
CA THR A 79 11.32 2.54 9.96
C THR A 79 10.05 3.41 9.98
N ASP A 80 9.95 4.34 10.91
CA ASP A 80 8.88 5.35 10.93
C ASP A 80 8.94 6.29 9.69
N ASP A 81 10.09 6.40 9.02
CA ASP A 81 10.26 7.13 7.75
C ASP A 81 9.71 6.36 6.53
N LYS A 82 9.20 5.13 6.72
CA LYS A 82 8.75 4.26 5.64
C LYS A 82 7.66 4.90 4.77
N LEU A 83 6.84 5.81 5.30
CA LEU A 83 5.76 6.47 4.56
C LEU A 83 6.21 7.03 3.21
N ARG A 84 7.31 7.79 3.22
CA ARG A 84 7.87 8.39 2.01
C ARG A 84 8.60 7.35 1.16
N VAL A 85 9.30 6.43 1.81
CA VAL A 85 10.15 5.44 1.14
C VAL A 85 9.31 4.40 0.42
N GLU A 86 8.21 3.94 1.00
CA GLU A 86 7.27 3.00 0.39
C GLU A 86 6.63 3.57 -0.87
N TYR A 87 6.22 4.86 -0.88
CA TYR A 87 5.75 5.49 -2.11
C TYR A 87 6.86 5.64 -3.16
N ALA A 88 8.04 6.07 -2.73
CA ALA A 88 9.16 6.32 -3.63
C ALA A 88 9.78 5.04 -4.20
N CYS A 89 9.76 3.96 -3.45
CA CYS A 89 10.46 2.70 -3.71
C CYS A 89 9.49 1.52 -3.61
N SER A 90 8.32 1.69 -4.21
CA SER A 90 7.20 0.76 -4.04
C SER A 90 7.48 -0.68 -4.48
N LYS A 91 8.33 -0.88 -5.50
CA LYS A 91 8.79 -2.22 -5.89
C LYS A 91 9.84 -2.74 -4.92
N THR A 92 10.85 -1.92 -4.65
CA THR A 92 11.98 -2.34 -3.81
C THR A 92 11.56 -2.71 -2.38
N CYS A 93 10.66 -1.93 -1.76
CA CYS A 93 10.10 -2.23 -0.44
C CYS A 93 9.02 -3.34 -0.48
N ASN A 94 8.75 -3.95 -1.64
CA ASN A 94 7.74 -4.99 -1.82
C ASN A 94 6.32 -4.55 -1.39
N VAL A 95 6.00 -3.29 -1.64
CA VAL A 95 4.74 -2.65 -1.24
C VAL A 95 3.80 -2.44 -2.43
N CYS A 96 4.02 -3.16 -3.54
CA CYS A 96 3.12 -3.20 -4.68
C CYS A 96 1.78 -3.86 -4.33
N SER A 97 0.80 -3.08 -3.91
CA SER A 97 -0.60 -3.50 -3.80
C SER A 97 -1.47 -2.26 -4.05
N SER A 98 -2.65 -2.44 -4.64
CA SER A 98 -3.72 -1.42 -4.56
C SER A 98 -3.85 -0.92 -3.13
N PRO A 99 -4.38 0.29 -2.86
CA PRO A 99 -4.61 0.75 -1.51
C PRO A 99 -5.25 -0.38 -0.72
N VAL A 100 -4.47 -0.89 0.22
CA VAL A 100 -5.00 -1.51 1.40
C VAL A 100 -5.42 -0.31 2.22
#